data_AF-A0A535FBF1-F1
#
_entry.id   AF-A0A535FBF1-F1
#
_cell.length_a   1.000
_cell.length_b   1.000
_cell.length_c   1.000
_cell.angle_alpha   90.00
_cell.angle_beta   90.00
_cell.angle_gamma   90.00
#
_symmetry.space_group_name_H-M   'P 1'
#
loop_
_entity.id
_entity.type
_entity.pdbx_description
1 polymer ?
#
loop_
_entity_poly.entity_id
_entity_poly.type
_entity_poly.pdbx_seq_one_letter_code
_entity_poly.pdbx_strand_id
1 'polypeptide(L)'
;MLEQQTSLQPTEIITDSASYSDLVFGLFWLLGYQFSPRLAGLGKTRFWRVGETADYGALGGIARHRINTNLISHNWDDMLRVAGSLKLGTVSAPLLMQALQGGGRPTTVARAIGEVGRIAKTLHLLAYIDDEAYRRRILVQLNRGETRHTLARHVFHGQKGELRQRYREGQEDQLGALGLVVNMIALWNAIYIHDALDELRAQGEVVRREDVERLSPLVFHHINLQGKYHFTLPEEVAQGQHRPLRDPNTAQEEL
;
A
#
# COMPACT_ATOMS: atom_id res chain seq x y z
N MET A 1 -11.50 3.79 -0.36
CA MET A 1 -11.56 2.50 0.37
C MET A 1 -12.99 2.01 0.45
N LEU A 2 -13.90 2.78 1.04
CA LEU A 2 -15.33 2.44 1.06
C LEU A 2 -16.04 2.62 -0.30
N GLU A 3 -15.37 3.30 -1.24
CA GLU A 3 -15.85 3.52 -2.61
C GLU A 3 -15.12 2.63 -3.65
N GLN A 4 -14.44 1.56 -3.23
CA GLN A 4 -13.81 0.64 -4.19
C GLN A 4 -14.89 -0.21 -4.90
N GLN A 5 -14.93 -0.12 -6.23
CA GLN A 5 -15.81 -0.95 -7.09
C GLN A 5 -15.23 -2.34 -7.40
N THR A 6 -14.21 -2.77 -6.65
CA THR A 6 -13.57 -4.08 -6.87
C THR A 6 -14.27 -5.17 -6.07
N SER A 7 -14.40 -6.38 -6.62
CA SER A 7 -14.93 -7.55 -5.89
C SER A 7 -14.05 -8.04 -4.74
N LEU A 8 -12.83 -7.50 -4.63
CA LEU A 8 -11.89 -7.82 -3.56
C LEU A 8 -12.36 -7.20 -2.24
N GLN A 9 -12.29 -7.99 -1.15
CA GLN A 9 -12.54 -7.52 0.21
C GLN A 9 -11.19 -7.36 0.94
N PRO A 10 -10.54 -6.19 0.86
CA PRO A 10 -9.26 -5.99 1.55
C PRO A 10 -9.46 -6.07 3.06
N THR A 11 -8.70 -6.92 3.74
CA THR A 11 -8.73 -7.04 5.20
C THR A 11 -7.57 -6.29 5.88
N GLU A 12 -6.50 -6.02 5.13
CA GLU A 12 -5.29 -5.35 5.61
C GLU A 12 -4.99 -4.12 4.74
N ILE A 13 -4.58 -3.04 5.41
CA ILE A 13 -4.33 -1.73 4.82
C ILE A 13 -2.94 -1.28 5.22
N ILE A 14 -2.05 -1.16 4.22
CA ILE A 14 -0.66 -0.77 4.42
C ILE A 14 -0.47 0.63 3.85
N THR A 15 0.08 1.53 4.66
CA THR A 15 0.37 2.91 4.26
C THR A 15 1.79 3.31 4.65
N ASP A 16 2.29 4.37 4.03
CA ASP A 16 3.56 4.96 4.44
C ASP A 16 3.40 5.72 5.78
N SER A 17 4.54 6.09 6.36
CA SER A 17 4.75 6.69 7.67
C SER A 17 4.05 8.06 7.87
N ALA A 18 3.42 8.62 6.84
CA ALA A 18 2.82 9.94 6.86
C ALA A 18 1.49 9.93 7.64
N SER A 19 1.54 10.49 8.85
CA SER A 19 0.38 10.86 9.69
C SER A 19 -0.45 9.71 10.28
N TYR A 20 0.21 8.66 10.79
CA TYR A 20 -0.50 7.67 11.63
C TYR A 20 -0.87 8.30 12.99
N SER A 21 -2.17 8.33 13.30
CA SER A 21 -2.69 8.77 14.59
C SER A 21 -3.37 7.61 15.30
N ASP A 22 -3.42 7.66 16.63
CA ASP A 22 -4.17 6.67 17.40
C ASP A 22 -5.64 6.63 16.93
N LEU A 23 -6.23 7.77 16.55
CA LEU A 23 -7.58 7.83 16.00
C LEU A 23 -7.76 6.97 14.73
N VAL A 24 -6.78 7.02 13.81
CA VAL A 24 -6.83 6.25 12.55
C VAL A 24 -6.74 4.75 12.82
N PHE A 25 -5.84 4.33 13.72
CA PHE A 25 -5.79 2.92 14.17
C PHE A 25 -7.13 2.47 14.75
N GLY A 26 -7.76 3.31 15.58
CA GLY A 26 -9.05 3.00 16.19
C GLY A 26 -10.18 2.87 15.17
N LEU A 27 -10.24 3.77 14.19
CA LEU A 27 -11.24 3.73 13.13
C LEU A 27 -11.11 2.46 12.28
N PHE A 28 -9.90 2.12 11.83
CA PHE A 28 -9.70 0.90 11.04
C PHE A 28 -10.08 -0.35 11.82
N TRP A 29 -9.68 -0.42 13.09
CA TRP A 29 -10.04 -1.53 13.97
C TRP A 29 -11.56 -1.68 14.13
N LEU A 30 -12.29 -0.57 14.35
CA LEU A 30 -13.75 -0.57 14.47
C LEU A 30 -14.45 -1.01 13.18
N LEU A 31 -13.85 -0.74 12.03
CA LEU A 31 -14.37 -1.16 10.72
C LEU A 31 -14.02 -2.62 10.39
N GLY A 32 -13.19 -3.28 11.21
CA GLY A 32 -12.75 -4.66 10.99
C GLY A 32 -11.53 -4.78 10.07
N TYR A 33 -10.78 -3.70 9.85
CA TYR A 33 -9.57 -3.71 9.03
C TYR A 33 -8.31 -3.72 9.91
N GLN A 34 -7.29 -4.46 9.47
CA GLN A 34 -5.95 -4.38 10.02
C GLN A 34 -5.22 -3.19 9.38
N PHE A 35 -4.87 -2.19 10.18
CA PHE A 35 -4.05 -1.06 9.73
C PHE A 35 -2.57 -1.32 10.04
N SER A 36 -1.77 -1.47 9.00
CA SER A 36 -0.37 -1.93 9.04
C SER A 36 0.59 -0.90 8.44
N PRO A 37 0.73 0.32 9.02
CA PRO A 37 1.63 1.34 8.47
C PRO A 37 3.10 0.94 8.66
N ARG A 38 3.97 1.37 7.73
CA ARG A 38 5.42 1.34 7.96
C ARG A 38 5.77 2.37 9.02
N LEU A 39 6.56 1.93 9.98
CA LEU A 39 6.97 2.77 11.10
C LEU A 39 8.42 3.19 10.92
N ALA A 40 8.63 4.50 10.76
CA ALA A 40 9.94 5.13 10.96
C ALA A 40 10.10 5.48 12.44
N GLY A 41 11.13 4.93 13.11
CA GLY A 41 11.51 5.35 14.47
C GLY A 41 10.82 4.64 15.63
N LEU A 42 10.93 3.31 15.70
CA LEU A 42 10.37 2.48 16.79
C LEU A 42 10.80 2.95 18.19
N GLY A 43 12.02 3.45 18.35
CA GLY A 43 12.59 3.85 19.64
C GLY A 43 11.86 5.00 20.37
N LYS A 44 10.99 5.76 19.70
CA LYS A 44 10.18 6.83 20.32
C LYS A 44 8.73 6.42 20.57
N THR A 45 8.37 5.17 20.28
CA THR A 45 6.98 4.74 20.31
C THR A 45 6.54 4.35 21.72
N ARG A 46 5.28 4.65 22.04
CA ARG A 46 4.67 4.36 23.34
C ARG A 46 3.91 3.03 23.27
N PHE A 47 4.12 2.17 24.27
CA PHE A 47 3.35 0.96 24.49
C PHE A 47 2.35 1.17 25.61
N TRP A 48 1.14 0.65 25.42
CA TRP A 48 0.02 0.88 26.31
C TRP A 48 -0.44 -0.42 26.97
N ARG A 49 -0.84 -0.32 28.24
CA ARG A 49 -1.45 -1.40 29.02
C ARG A 49 -2.93 -1.14 29.27
N VAL A 50 -3.70 -2.22 29.29
CA VAL A 50 -5.17 -2.17 29.49
C VAL A 50 -5.51 -2.05 30.98
N GLY A 51 -4.74 -2.71 31.85
CA GLY A 51 -4.95 -2.71 33.30
C GLY A 51 -3.73 -2.25 34.08
N GLU A 52 -3.96 -1.59 35.20
CA GLU A 52 -2.92 -1.16 36.15
C GLU A 52 -2.24 -2.36 36.81
N THR A 53 -3.03 -3.39 37.16
CA THR A 53 -2.59 -4.61 37.82
C THR A 53 -2.25 -5.74 36.85
N ALA A 54 -2.41 -5.54 35.54
CA ALA A 54 -2.15 -6.58 34.55
C ALA A 54 -0.64 -6.86 34.46
N ASP A 55 -0.19 -8.07 34.72
CA ASP A 55 1.23 -8.43 34.60
C ASP A 55 1.61 -8.67 33.13
N TYR A 56 2.62 -7.95 32.64
CA TYR A 56 3.16 -8.09 31.28
C TYR A 56 4.58 -8.67 31.28
N GLY A 57 5.07 -9.16 32.42
CA GLY A 57 6.38 -9.75 32.59
C GLY A 57 7.50 -8.83 32.09
N ALA A 58 8.34 -9.34 31.21
CA ALA A 58 9.48 -8.61 30.63
C ALA A 58 9.08 -7.30 29.91
N LEU A 59 7.84 -7.18 29.44
CA LEU A 59 7.35 -5.98 28.75
C LEU A 59 6.86 -4.88 29.70
N GLY A 60 6.80 -5.14 31.01
CA GLY A 60 6.37 -4.14 32.00
C GLY A 60 7.20 -2.86 31.97
N GLY A 61 8.50 -2.96 31.61
CA GLY A 61 9.39 -1.81 31.51
C GLY A 61 9.07 -0.86 30.36
N ILE A 62 8.42 -1.33 29.29
CA ILE A 62 8.06 -0.54 28.10
C ILE A 62 6.57 -0.13 28.09
N ALA A 63 5.69 -0.93 28.70
CA ALA A 63 4.25 -0.67 28.81
C ALA A 63 3.91 0.33 29.92
N ARG A 64 4.47 1.55 29.83
CA ARG A 64 4.34 2.59 30.88
C ARG A 64 3.07 3.43 30.80
N HIS A 65 2.32 3.34 29.70
CA HIS A 65 1.13 4.15 29.48
C HIS A 65 -0.14 3.33 29.66
N ARG A 66 -1.22 3.95 30.15
CA ARG A 66 -2.47 3.26 30.47
C ARG A 66 -3.60 3.68 29.54
N ILE A 67 -4.35 2.71 29.05
CA ILE A 67 -5.58 2.92 28.28
C ILE A 67 -6.71 3.34 29.22
N ASN A 68 -7.50 4.34 28.81
CA ASN A 68 -8.72 4.69 29.52
C ASN A 68 -9.90 3.81 29.08
N THR A 69 -10.02 2.63 29.68
CA THR A 69 -11.10 1.66 29.37
C THR A 69 -12.49 2.19 29.71
N ASN A 70 -12.62 3.04 30.73
CA ASN A 70 -13.89 3.68 31.05
C ASN A 70 -14.34 4.61 29.93
N LEU A 71 -13.43 5.38 29.31
CA LEU A 71 -13.79 6.25 28.19
C LEU A 71 -14.29 5.43 26.99
N ILE A 72 -13.68 4.27 26.73
CA ILE A 72 -14.10 3.32 25.69
C ILE A 72 -15.52 2.82 26.01
N SER A 73 -15.76 2.31 27.21
CA SER A 73 -17.05 1.71 27.57
C SER A 73 -18.20 2.72 27.53
N HIS A 74 -17.98 3.94 28.02
CA HIS A 74 -19.02 4.98 28.06
C HIS A 74 -19.39 5.53 26.68
N ASN A 75 -18.53 5.37 25.67
CA ASN A 75 -18.76 5.90 24.32
C ASN A 75 -18.89 4.80 23.26
N TRP A 76 -19.06 3.54 23.67
CA TRP A 76 -19.04 2.38 22.77
C TRP A 76 -20.06 2.51 21.63
N ASP A 77 -21.31 2.81 21.96
CA ASP A 77 -22.38 2.94 20.97
C ASP A 77 -22.12 4.08 19.97
N ASP A 78 -21.58 5.21 20.44
CA ASP A 78 -21.25 6.34 19.56
C ASP A 78 -20.09 6.01 18.62
N MET A 79 -19.08 5.27 19.10
CA MET A 79 -18.00 4.77 18.24
C MET A 79 -18.54 3.83 17.16
N LEU A 80 -19.47 2.93 17.51
CA LEU A 80 -20.12 2.04 16.54
C LEU A 80 -20.98 2.81 15.54
N ARG A 81 -21.69 3.86 15.96
CA ARG A 81 -22.45 4.73 15.04
C ARG A 81 -21.54 5.46 14.05
N VAL A 82 -20.39 5.93 14.51
CA VAL A 82 -19.36 6.56 13.67
C VAL A 82 -18.84 5.56 12.64
N ALA A 83 -18.45 4.35 13.08
CA ALA A 83 -17.98 3.30 12.19
C ALA A 83 -19.08 2.84 11.20
N GLY A 84 -20.32 2.71 11.67
CA GLY A 84 -21.48 2.35 10.86
C GLY A 84 -21.80 3.39 9.80
N SER A 85 -21.80 4.67 10.15
CA SER A 85 -21.99 5.78 9.20
C SER A 85 -20.96 5.75 8.08
N LEU A 86 -19.70 5.51 8.45
CA LEU A 86 -18.61 5.39 7.51
C LEU A 86 -18.76 4.14 6.62
N LYS A 87 -19.11 2.98 7.22
CA LYS A 87 -19.34 1.72 6.50
C LYS A 87 -20.50 1.78 5.50
N LEU A 88 -21.56 2.52 5.86
CA LEU A 88 -22.75 2.74 5.02
C LEU A 88 -22.57 3.88 4.00
N GLY A 89 -21.44 4.58 4.02
CA GLY A 89 -21.16 5.68 3.11
C GLY A 89 -22.04 6.92 3.33
N THR A 90 -22.68 7.06 4.50
CA THR A 90 -23.53 8.22 4.80
C THR A 90 -22.73 9.51 5.00
N VAL A 91 -21.45 9.39 5.35
CA VAL A 91 -20.50 10.49 5.54
C VAL A 91 -19.15 10.09 4.95
N SER A 92 -18.48 11.02 4.27
CA SER A 92 -17.12 10.79 3.76
C SER A 92 -16.07 10.79 4.87
N ALA A 93 -15.04 9.96 4.74
CA ALA A 93 -13.97 9.86 5.74
C ALA A 93 -13.29 11.21 6.07
N PRO A 94 -12.99 12.10 5.11
CA PRO A 94 -12.38 13.40 5.40
C PRO A 94 -13.30 14.31 6.25
N LEU A 95 -14.59 14.36 5.92
CA LEU A 95 -15.57 15.18 6.63
C LEU A 95 -15.76 14.68 8.06
N LEU A 96 -15.83 13.35 8.23
CA LEU A 96 -15.91 12.72 9.55
C LEU A 96 -14.67 13.02 10.40
N MET A 97 -13.47 12.90 9.83
CA MET A 97 -12.22 13.22 10.52
C MET A 97 -12.17 14.68 10.96
N GLN A 98 -12.63 15.60 10.11
CA GLN A 98 -12.72 17.02 10.45
C GLN A 98 -13.71 17.27 11.61
N ALA A 99 -14.88 16.62 11.58
CA ALA A 99 -15.87 16.71 12.65
C ALA A 99 -15.35 16.14 13.98
N LEU A 100 -14.65 15.00 13.93
CA LEU A 100 -14.04 14.36 15.12
C LEU A 100 -12.91 15.21 15.73
N GLN A 101 -12.18 15.98 14.93
CA GLN A 101 -11.13 16.87 15.41
C GLN A 101 -11.63 18.22 15.93
N GLY A 102 -12.92 18.54 15.75
CA GLY A 102 -13.61 19.63 16.45
C GLY A 102 -12.92 21.00 16.35
N GLY A 103 -12.39 21.36 15.17
CA GLY A 103 -11.75 22.67 14.96
C GLY A 103 -10.49 22.94 15.79
N GLY A 104 -9.85 21.90 16.33
CA GLY A 104 -8.58 22.02 17.08
C GLY A 104 -8.54 21.21 18.38
N ARG A 105 -9.68 20.72 18.88
CA ARG A 105 -9.75 19.80 20.03
C ARG A 105 -10.58 18.56 19.69
N PRO A 106 -10.02 17.34 19.86
CA PRO A 106 -10.75 16.12 19.60
C PRO A 106 -12.03 16.00 20.45
N THR A 107 -13.12 15.58 19.83
CA THR A 107 -14.38 15.29 20.53
C THR A 107 -14.20 14.13 21.53
N THR A 108 -15.16 13.94 22.45
CA THR A 108 -15.13 12.80 23.39
C THR A 108 -15.12 11.47 22.66
N VAL A 109 -15.95 11.32 21.62
CA VAL A 109 -15.96 10.13 20.76
C VAL A 109 -14.61 9.95 20.05
N ALA A 110 -14.01 11.02 19.52
CA ALA A 110 -12.68 10.94 18.90
C ALA A 110 -11.59 10.50 19.89
N ARG A 111 -11.65 10.98 21.14
CA ARG A 111 -10.74 10.54 22.20
C ARG A 111 -10.95 9.06 22.54
N ALA A 112 -12.20 8.60 22.64
CA ALA A 112 -12.52 7.20 22.88
C ALA A 112 -12.02 6.28 21.76
N ILE A 113 -12.22 6.66 20.49
CA ILE A 113 -11.67 5.93 19.34
C ILE A 113 -10.13 5.92 19.40
N GLY A 114 -9.51 7.03 19.82
CA GLY A 114 -8.08 7.09 20.08
C GLY A 114 -7.60 6.11 21.14
N GLU A 115 -8.34 5.88 22.22
CA GLU A 115 -8.02 4.85 23.23
C GLU A 115 -8.02 3.44 22.62
N VAL A 116 -9.04 3.11 21.82
CA VAL A 116 -9.11 1.83 21.08
C VAL A 116 -7.92 1.71 20.13
N GLY A 117 -7.61 2.78 19.41
CA GLY A 117 -6.51 2.78 18.46
C GLY A 117 -5.12 2.65 19.10
N ARG A 118 -4.94 3.08 20.35
CA ARG A 118 -3.70 2.79 21.10
C ARG A 118 -3.53 1.30 21.38
N ILE A 119 -4.62 0.57 21.60
CA ILE A 119 -4.57 -0.90 21.73
C ILE A 119 -4.14 -1.51 20.40
N ALA A 120 -4.86 -1.20 19.31
CA ALA A 120 -4.56 -1.72 17.98
C ALA A 120 -3.12 -1.39 17.54
N LYS A 121 -2.67 -0.16 17.78
CA LYS A 121 -1.30 0.29 17.52
C LYS A 121 -0.27 -0.44 18.36
N THR A 122 -0.55 -0.69 19.65
CA THR A 122 0.36 -1.45 20.53
C THR A 122 0.52 -2.88 20.01
N LEU A 123 -0.57 -3.54 19.62
CA LEU A 123 -0.53 -4.87 19.02
C LEU A 123 0.25 -4.89 17.70
N HIS A 124 -0.01 -3.92 16.82
CA HIS A 124 0.74 -3.73 15.57
C HIS A 124 2.24 -3.59 15.83
N LEU A 125 2.64 -2.76 16.80
CA LEU A 125 4.05 -2.54 17.15
C LEU A 125 4.73 -3.81 17.65
N LEU A 126 4.05 -4.57 18.51
CA LEU A 126 4.58 -5.83 19.03
C LEU A 126 4.78 -6.84 17.90
N ALA A 127 3.77 -7.02 17.04
CA ALA A 127 3.88 -7.86 15.85
C ALA A 127 5.00 -7.39 14.90
N TYR A 128 5.13 -6.08 14.69
CA TYR A 128 6.17 -5.50 13.83
C TYR A 128 7.59 -5.73 14.36
N ILE A 129 7.76 -5.80 15.68
CA ILE A 129 9.06 -6.06 16.33
C ILE A 129 9.40 -7.55 16.30
N ASP A 130 8.43 -8.41 16.62
CA ASP A 130 8.63 -9.84 16.82
C ASP A 130 8.67 -10.63 15.49
N ASP A 131 7.81 -10.27 14.53
CA ASP A 131 7.65 -11.00 13.28
C ASP A 131 8.36 -10.31 12.09
N GLU A 132 9.50 -10.89 11.69
CA GLU A 132 10.25 -10.43 10.51
C GLU A 132 9.47 -10.59 9.20
N ALA A 133 8.70 -11.67 9.05
CA ALA A 133 7.91 -11.92 7.85
C ALA A 133 6.78 -10.88 7.72
N TYR A 134 6.15 -10.51 8.83
CA TYR A 134 5.18 -9.41 8.89
C TYR A 134 5.81 -8.08 8.44
N ARG A 135 6.97 -7.73 9.00
CA ARG A 135 7.71 -6.53 8.63
C ARG A 135 8.09 -6.51 7.15
N ARG A 136 8.59 -7.64 6.63
CA ARG A 136 8.97 -7.78 5.23
C ARG A 136 7.77 -7.64 4.30
N ARG A 137 6.61 -8.21 4.65
CA ARG A 137 5.37 -8.07 3.88
C ARG A 137 4.94 -6.60 3.75
N ILE A 138 4.98 -5.84 4.85
CA ILE A 138 4.69 -4.40 4.85
C ILE A 138 5.63 -3.65 3.90
N LEU A 139 6.94 -3.93 3.97
CA LEU A 139 7.94 -3.29 3.10
C LEU A 139 7.73 -3.64 1.61
N VAL A 140 7.46 -4.91 1.30
CA VAL A 140 7.21 -5.35 -0.09
C VAL A 140 6.00 -4.62 -0.69
N GLN A 141 4.91 -4.50 0.07
CA GLN A 141 3.71 -3.80 -0.41
C GLN A 141 3.97 -2.31 -0.66
N LEU A 142 4.74 -1.64 0.21
CA LEU A 142 5.15 -0.25 -0.02
C LEU A 142 6.04 -0.09 -1.24
N ASN A 143 7.02 -0.98 -1.40
CA ASN A 143 7.93 -0.97 -2.55
C ASN A 143 7.16 -1.14 -3.87
N ARG A 144 6.04 -1.87 -3.91
CA ARG A 144 5.19 -1.97 -5.11
C ARG A 144 4.62 -0.61 -5.51
N GLY A 145 4.10 0.15 -4.55
CA GLY A 145 3.60 1.52 -4.79
C GLY A 145 4.71 2.44 -5.30
N GLU A 146 5.87 2.43 -4.63
CA GLU A 146 7.03 3.22 -5.03
C GLU A 146 7.56 2.84 -6.42
N THR A 147 7.60 1.54 -6.74
CA THR A 147 8.02 1.06 -8.06
C THR A 147 7.05 1.53 -9.14
N ARG A 148 5.73 1.47 -8.90
CA ARG A 148 4.71 1.99 -9.82
C ARG A 148 4.89 3.51 -10.02
N HIS A 149 5.12 4.27 -8.95
CA HIS A 149 5.38 5.70 -9.05
C HIS A 149 6.68 6.01 -9.79
N THR A 150 7.70 5.19 -9.61
CA THR A 150 8.98 5.34 -10.31
C THR A 150 8.81 5.06 -11.81
N LEU A 151 8.08 4.00 -12.17
CA LEU A 151 7.72 3.71 -13.55
C LEU A 151 6.90 4.85 -14.16
N ALA A 152 5.86 5.33 -13.47
CA ALA A 152 5.05 6.45 -13.94
C ALA A 152 5.89 7.71 -14.20
N ARG A 153 6.86 8.02 -13.33
CA ARG A 153 7.80 9.13 -13.54
C ARG A 153 8.70 8.93 -14.76
N HIS A 154 9.15 7.70 -15.01
CA HIS A 154 9.96 7.39 -16.20
C HIS A 154 9.16 7.49 -17.51
N VAL A 155 7.89 7.08 -17.49
CA VAL A 155 6.98 7.23 -18.63
C VAL A 155 6.64 8.70 -18.88
N PHE A 156 6.42 9.48 -17.81
CA PHE A 156 6.08 10.91 -17.88
C PHE A 156 7.32 11.81 -18.01
N HIS A 157 8.21 11.51 -18.97
CA HIS A 157 9.51 12.17 -19.12
C HIS A 157 9.46 13.65 -19.57
N GLY A 158 8.26 14.26 -19.69
CA GLY A 158 8.10 15.71 -19.87
C GLY A 158 8.13 16.45 -18.53
N GLN A 159 8.93 17.52 -18.42
CA GLN A 159 9.03 18.40 -17.23
C GLN A 159 9.52 17.75 -15.91
N LYS A 160 10.56 16.90 -15.96
CA LYS A 160 11.16 16.26 -14.76
C LYS A 160 10.17 15.38 -13.96
N GLY A 161 9.09 14.90 -14.57
CA GLY A 161 8.05 14.13 -13.88
C GLY A 161 7.07 14.98 -13.05
N GLU A 162 7.08 16.31 -13.20
CA GLU A 162 6.11 17.21 -12.55
C GLU A 162 4.94 17.54 -13.49
N LEU A 163 3.71 17.33 -13.00
CA LEU A 163 2.48 17.69 -13.70
C LEU A 163 2.18 19.19 -13.48
N ARG A 164 2.70 20.09 -14.32
CA ARG A 164 2.35 21.53 -14.25
C ARG A 164 1.26 21.87 -15.27
N GLN A 165 0.00 21.71 -14.87
CA GLN A 165 -1.14 22.31 -15.59
C GLN A 165 -2.04 23.11 -14.64
N ARG A 166 -2.59 24.22 -15.15
CA ARG A 166 -3.43 25.17 -14.41
C ARG A 166 -4.87 24.70 -14.17
N TYR A 167 -5.33 23.64 -14.86
CA TYR A 167 -6.73 23.17 -14.85
C TYR A 167 -6.85 21.71 -14.38
N ARG A 168 -7.85 21.42 -13.56
CA ARG A 168 -8.05 20.13 -12.88
C ARG A 168 -8.46 18.99 -13.83
N GLU A 169 -9.28 19.28 -14.84
CA GLU A 169 -9.80 18.31 -15.81
C GLU A 169 -8.68 17.81 -16.77
N GLY A 170 -7.82 18.71 -17.24
CA GLY A 170 -6.64 18.32 -18.05
C GLY A 170 -5.59 17.49 -17.27
N GLN A 171 -5.54 17.65 -15.94
CA GLN A 171 -4.71 16.79 -15.09
C GLN A 171 -5.30 15.38 -14.96
N GLU A 172 -6.62 15.24 -14.89
CA GLU A 172 -7.29 13.95 -14.78
C GLU A 172 -7.12 13.11 -16.06
N ASP A 173 -7.24 13.72 -17.25
CA ASP A 173 -6.99 13.04 -18.52
C ASP A 173 -5.53 12.59 -18.67
N GLN A 174 -4.56 13.44 -18.31
CA GLN A 174 -3.15 13.09 -18.35
C GLN A 174 -2.79 11.98 -17.35
N LEU A 175 -3.36 12.01 -16.14
CA LEU A 175 -3.18 10.96 -15.13
C LEU A 175 -3.85 9.64 -15.57
N GLY A 176 -5.00 9.71 -16.24
CA GLY A 176 -5.69 8.57 -16.84
C GLY A 176 -4.85 7.92 -17.93
N ALA A 177 -4.36 8.70 -18.90
CA ALA A 177 -3.49 8.22 -19.97
C ALA A 177 -2.17 7.65 -19.43
N LEU A 178 -1.52 8.33 -18.48
CA LEU A 178 -0.32 7.82 -17.82
C LEU A 178 -0.60 6.50 -17.09
N GLY A 179 -1.70 6.41 -16.36
CA GLY A 179 -2.13 5.20 -15.67
C GLY A 179 -2.34 4.04 -16.64
N LEU A 180 -2.94 4.31 -17.81
CA LEU A 180 -3.15 3.33 -18.87
C LEU A 180 -1.81 2.81 -19.41
N VAL A 181 -0.86 3.69 -19.77
CA VAL A 181 0.46 3.27 -20.27
C VAL A 181 1.23 2.45 -19.24
N VAL A 182 1.23 2.87 -17.97
CA VAL A 182 1.85 2.11 -16.87
C VAL A 182 1.23 0.72 -16.74
N ASN A 183 -0.10 0.60 -16.86
CA ASN A 183 -0.78 -0.69 -16.83
C ASN A 183 -0.46 -1.54 -18.07
N MET A 184 -0.33 -0.96 -19.26
CA MET A 184 0.09 -1.68 -20.47
C MET A 184 1.50 -2.25 -20.32
N ILE A 185 2.44 -1.47 -19.79
CA ILE A 185 3.81 -1.94 -19.49
C ILE A 185 3.76 -3.10 -18.50
N ALA A 186 3.00 -2.96 -17.41
CA ALA A 186 2.86 -4.02 -16.43
C ALA A 186 2.27 -5.31 -17.03
N LEU A 187 1.24 -5.19 -17.88
CA LEU A 187 0.66 -6.33 -18.59
C LEU A 187 1.66 -6.99 -19.53
N TRP A 188 2.36 -6.20 -20.35
CA TRP A 188 3.38 -6.69 -21.26
C TRP A 188 4.46 -7.45 -20.49
N ASN A 189 5.00 -6.87 -19.41
CA ASN A 189 5.97 -7.56 -18.57
C ASN A 189 5.44 -8.85 -17.96
N ALA A 190 4.20 -8.87 -17.49
CA ALA A 190 3.61 -10.07 -16.90
C ALA A 190 3.54 -11.23 -17.90
N ILE A 191 3.18 -10.93 -19.16
CA ILE A 191 3.15 -11.90 -20.25
C ILE A 191 4.55 -12.45 -20.54
N TYR A 192 5.54 -11.58 -20.77
CA TYR A 192 6.89 -12.04 -21.10
C TYR A 192 7.63 -12.68 -19.92
N ILE A 193 7.32 -12.30 -18.68
CA ILE A 193 7.79 -13.02 -17.49
C ILE A 193 7.20 -14.44 -17.50
N HIS A 194 5.93 -14.61 -17.85
CA HIS A 194 5.32 -15.93 -17.94
C HIS A 194 6.02 -16.80 -19.01
N ASP A 195 6.21 -16.26 -20.21
CA ASP A 195 6.92 -16.96 -21.29
C ASP A 195 8.35 -17.35 -20.87
N ALA A 196 9.07 -16.44 -20.21
CA ALA A 196 10.41 -16.71 -19.72
C ALA A 196 10.44 -17.81 -18.65
N LEU A 197 9.43 -17.87 -17.77
CA LEU A 197 9.30 -18.95 -16.80
C LEU A 197 8.99 -20.29 -17.46
N ASP A 198 8.20 -20.30 -18.52
CA ASP A 198 7.88 -21.52 -19.27
C ASP A 198 9.10 -22.03 -20.05
N GLU A 199 9.86 -21.14 -20.68
CA GLU A 199 11.12 -21.48 -21.35
C GLU A 199 12.15 -22.05 -20.36
N LEU A 200 12.32 -21.43 -19.19
CA LEU A 200 13.21 -21.96 -18.13
C LEU A 200 12.80 -23.38 -17.71
N ARG A 201 11.50 -23.63 -17.53
CA ARG A 201 10.99 -24.98 -17.20
C ARG A 201 11.26 -25.96 -18.34
N ALA A 202 11.07 -25.56 -19.59
CA ALA A 202 11.33 -26.40 -20.76
C ALA A 202 12.81 -26.77 -20.90
N GLN A 203 13.71 -25.88 -20.48
CA GLN A 203 15.16 -26.11 -20.44
C GLN A 203 15.60 -26.99 -19.24
N GLY A 204 14.68 -27.35 -18.35
CA GLY A 204 14.94 -28.19 -17.17
C GLY A 204 15.40 -27.41 -15.94
N GLU A 205 15.33 -26.08 -15.95
CA GLU A 205 15.68 -25.25 -14.80
C GLU A 205 14.62 -25.35 -13.68
N VAL A 206 15.08 -25.35 -12.43
CA VAL A 206 14.21 -25.47 -11.26
C VAL A 206 13.61 -24.11 -10.91
N VAL A 207 12.39 -23.84 -11.40
CA VAL A 207 11.64 -22.63 -11.07
C VAL A 207 10.91 -22.80 -9.73
N ARG A 208 11.49 -22.27 -8.65
CA ARG A 208 10.88 -22.33 -7.32
C ARG A 208 9.71 -21.36 -7.20
N ARG A 209 8.61 -21.81 -6.59
CA ARG A 209 7.41 -20.98 -6.34
C ARG A 209 7.71 -19.71 -5.55
N GLU A 210 8.58 -19.81 -4.56
CA GLU A 210 9.00 -18.68 -3.71
C GLU A 210 9.73 -17.57 -4.49
N ASP A 211 10.39 -17.90 -5.60
CA ASP A 211 11.06 -16.93 -6.46
C ASP A 211 10.05 -16.24 -7.38
N VAL A 212 9.10 -17.01 -7.93
CA VAL A 212 7.99 -16.47 -8.76
C VAL A 212 7.15 -15.48 -7.96
N GLU A 213 6.86 -15.76 -6.69
CA GLU A 213 6.11 -14.85 -5.79
C GLU A 213 6.82 -13.51 -5.55
N ARG A 214 8.12 -13.42 -5.81
CA ARG A 214 8.93 -12.18 -5.66
C ARG A 214 9.05 -11.38 -6.95
N LEU A 215 8.65 -11.92 -8.09
CA LEU A 215 8.70 -11.21 -9.37
C LEU A 215 7.76 -10.01 -9.37
N SER A 216 8.17 -8.95 -10.07
CA SER A 216 7.40 -7.73 -10.23
C SER A 216 7.26 -7.40 -11.71
N PRO A 217 6.03 -7.24 -12.24
CA PRO A 217 5.82 -6.82 -13.61
C PRO A 217 6.09 -5.32 -13.81
N LEU A 218 6.57 -4.60 -12.80
CA LEU A 218 6.85 -3.17 -12.89
C LEU A 218 8.31 -2.86 -13.27
N VAL A 219 9.06 -3.83 -13.76
CA VAL A 219 10.42 -3.64 -14.29
C VAL A 219 10.38 -2.87 -15.61
N PHE A 220 11.28 -1.90 -15.81
CA PHE A 220 11.21 -1.02 -16.99
C PHE A 220 12.56 -0.68 -17.64
N HIS A 221 13.67 -1.13 -17.08
CA HIS A 221 15.01 -0.85 -17.63
C HIS A 221 15.21 -1.38 -19.06
N HIS A 222 14.45 -2.40 -19.48
CA HIS A 222 14.53 -2.97 -20.82
C HIS A 222 13.60 -2.28 -21.83
N ILE A 223 12.79 -1.31 -21.38
CA ILE A 223 11.84 -0.57 -22.23
C ILE A 223 12.49 0.74 -22.61
N ASN A 224 12.69 0.93 -23.90
CA ASN A 224 13.08 2.24 -24.39
C ASN A 224 11.88 3.20 -24.32
N LEU A 225 11.94 4.17 -23.42
CA LEU A 225 10.93 5.21 -23.25
C LEU A 225 11.35 6.56 -23.87
N GLN A 226 12.55 6.64 -24.46
CA GLN A 226 13.13 7.86 -25.00
C GLN A 226 13.68 7.68 -26.42
N GLY A 227 13.80 8.77 -27.16
CA GLY A 227 14.38 8.73 -28.50
C GLY A 227 13.40 8.29 -29.59
N LYS A 228 13.91 7.59 -30.61
CA LYS A 228 13.17 7.27 -31.84
C LYS A 228 12.61 5.85 -31.77
N TYR A 229 11.34 5.71 -32.12
CA TYR A 229 10.67 4.43 -32.22
C TYR A 229 10.55 4.01 -33.67
N HIS A 230 10.96 2.78 -33.96
CA HIS A 230 10.69 2.14 -35.24
C HIS A 230 9.50 1.19 -35.06
N PHE A 231 8.36 1.56 -35.64
CA PHE A 231 7.14 0.76 -35.61
C PHE A 231 7.11 -0.23 -36.77
N THR A 232 8.11 -1.09 -36.85
CA THR A 232 8.07 -2.25 -37.74
C THR A 232 7.51 -3.40 -36.92
N LEU A 233 6.27 -3.80 -37.20
CA LEU A 233 5.63 -4.91 -36.52
C LEU A 233 5.97 -6.20 -37.27
N PRO A 234 6.72 -7.15 -36.67
CA PRO A 234 6.94 -8.46 -37.27
C PRO A 234 5.60 -9.15 -37.52
N GLU A 235 5.51 -9.92 -38.62
CA GLU A 235 4.26 -10.55 -39.05
C GLU A 235 3.72 -11.54 -37.98
N GLU A 236 4.62 -12.24 -37.29
CA GLU A 236 4.31 -13.11 -36.15
C GLU A 236 3.56 -12.36 -35.04
N VAL A 237 4.03 -11.16 -34.69
CA VAL A 237 3.40 -10.30 -33.66
C VAL A 237 2.07 -9.76 -34.16
N ALA A 238 1.96 -9.43 -35.45
CA ALA A 238 0.70 -9.01 -36.06
C ALA A 238 -0.36 -10.14 -36.03
N GLN A 239 0.07 -11.40 -36.06
CA GLN A 239 -0.78 -12.59 -35.90
C GLN A 239 -1.06 -12.95 -34.44
N GLY A 240 -0.60 -12.14 -33.48
CA GLY A 240 -0.84 -12.33 -32.05
C GLY A 240 0.19 -13.20 -31.33
N GLN A 241 1.30 -13.57 -31.98
CA GLN A 241 2.40 -14.28 -31.34
C GLN A 241 3.27 -13.33 -30.52
N HIS A 242 3.98 -13.87 -29.54
CA HIS A 242 4.93 -13.11 -28.73
C HIS A 242 6.26 -12.94 -29.47
N ARG A 243 6.98 -11.86 -29.17
CA ARG A 243 8.35 -11.69 -29.66
C ARG A 243 9.25 -12.75 -29.03
N PRO A 244 10.30 -13.22 -29.72
CA PRO A 244 11.27 -14.10 -29.12
C PRO A 244 11.90 -13.49 -27.86
N LEU A 245 12.15 -14.33 -26.85
CA LEU A 245 12.90 -13.92 -25.67
C LEU A 245 14.35 -13.59 -26.07
N ARG A 246 14.95 -12.62 -25.37
CA ARG A 246 16.37 -12.30 -25.55
C ARG A 246 17.22 -13.36 -24.88
N ASP A 247 18.28 -13.82 -25.55
CA ASP A 247 19.28 -14.66 -24.91
C ASP A 247 20.15 -13.80 -23.97
N PRO A 248 20.21 -14.14 -22.67
CA PRO A 248 21.00 -13.38 -21.70
C PRO A 248 22.52 -13.47 -21.94
N ASN A 249 22.99 -14.43 -22.75
CA ASN A 249 24.42 -14.60 -23.06
C ASN A 249 24.87 -13.78 -24.27
N THR A 250 23.95 -13.19 -25.01
CA THR A 250 24.28 -12.27 -26.10
C THR A 250 24.54 -10.88 -25.51
N ALA A 251 25.75 -10.34 -25.71
CA ALA A 251 26.09 -9.00 -25.25
C ALA A 251 25.11 -7.97 -25.83
N GLN A 252 24.52 -7.13 -24.97
CA GLN A 252 23.63 -6.07 -25.41
C GLN A 252 24.44 -5.02 -26.18
N GLU A 253 24.22 -4.92 -27.50
CA GLU A 253 24.53 -3.69 -28.22
C GLU A 253 23.62 -2.59 -27.65
N GLU A 254 24.23 -1.60 -27.02
CA GLU A 254 23.55 -0.43 -26.47
C GLU A 254 22.71 0.25 -27.56
N LEU A 255 21.39 0.34 -27.33
CA LEU A 255 20.44 1.12 -28.13
C LEU A 255 20.32 2.54 -27.60
#